data_AF-A0A4S3KF90-F1
#
_entry.id   AF-A0A4S3KF90-F1
#
_cell.length_a   1.000
_cell.length_b   1.000
_cell.length_c   1.000
_cell.angle_alpha   90.00
_cell.angle_beta   90.00
_cell.angle_gamma   90.00
#
_symmetry.space_group_name_H-M   'P 1'
#
loop_
_entity.id
_entity.type
_entity.pdbx_description
1 polymer ?
#
loop_
_entity_poly.entity_id
_entity_poly.type
_entity_poly.pdbx_seq_one_letter_code
_entity_poly.pdbx_strand_id
1 'polypeptide(L)'
;MDRLLKRTALVFLATLALVACTSAPLKPAAPIAVPAGVSQAQVKTSIINALEGRGWTLDNLADGDILTTLHLREHTATIRITYDAAAVNLTYLRSTNLNYREKGNQRSIHRNYNGWIDYLEQDIRRNLQNTHALENR
;
A
#
# COMPACT_ATOMS: atom_id res chain seq x y z
N MET A 1 -29.53 -31.27 -37.67
CA MET A 1 -28.63 -30.17 -37.23
C MET A 1 -29.17 -29.41 -36.00
N ASP A 2 -30.47 -29.48 -35.71
CA ASP A 2 -31.10 -28.65 -34.66
C ASP A 2 -30.92 -29.15 -33.22
N ARG A 3 -30.51 -30.41 -33.00
CA ARG A 3 -30.19 -30.94 -31.66
C ARG A 3 -28.74 -30.66 -31.23
N LEU A 4 -27.84 -30.48 -32.20
CA LEU A 4 -26.43 -30.17 -31.94
C LEU A 4 -26.27 -28.69 -31.58
N LEU A 5 -26.99 -27.80 -32.28
CA LEU A 5 -27.06 -26.36 -31.98
C LEU A 5 -27.62 -26.06 -30.58
N LYS A 6 -28.60 -26.85 -30.11
CA LYS A 6 -29.20 -26.74 -28.77
C LYS A 6 -28.26 -27.21 -27.66
N ARG A 7 -27.40 -28.20 -27.94
CA ARG A 7 -26.38 -28.70 -26.99
C ARG A 7 -25.18 -27.76 -26.90
N THR A 8 -24.78 -27.12 -28.01
CA THR A 8 -23.72 -26.11 -28.01
C THR A 8 -24.17 -24.78 -27.37
N ALA A 9 -25.45 -24.42 -27.47
CA ALA A 9 -26.01 -23.27 -26.77
C ALA A 9 -26.03 -23.44 -25.23
N LEU A 10 -26.12 -24.68 -24.74
CA LEU A 10 -26.12 -24.97 -23.30
C LEU A 10 -24.71 -24.94 -22.67
N VAL A 11 -23.67 -25.16 -23.47
CA VAL A 11 -22.26 -25.19 -22.99
C VAL A 11 -21.63 -23.80 -23.01
N PHE A 12 -22.06 -22.90 -23.90
CA PHE A 12 -21.57 -21.51 -23.93
C PHE A 12 -22.15 -20.61 -22.82
N LEU A 13 -23.20 -21.05 -22.12
CA LEU A 13 -23.80 -20.29 -21.02
C LEU A 13 -23.13 -20.58 -19.66
N ALA A 14 -22.21 -21.54 -19.58
CA ALA A 14 -21.55 -21.96 -18.34
C ALA A 14 -20.23 -21.21 -18.04
N THR A 15 -19.78 -20.32 -18.93
CA THR A 15 -18.55 -19.52 -18.71
C THR A 15 -18.84 -18.15 -18.07
N LEU A 16 -20.03 -17.94 -17.50
CA LEU A 16 -20.37 -16.69 -16.80
C LEU A 16 -19.51 -16.53 -15.53
N ALA A 17 -18.48 -15.72 -15.69
CA ALA A 17 -17.92 -14.79 -14.71
C ALA A 17 -17.36 -15.39 -13.40
N LEU A 18 -16.14 -15.93 -13.48
CA LEU A 18 -15.20 -15.89 -12.36
C LEU A 18 -14.80 -14.41 -12.12
N VAL A 19 -15.69 -13.60 -11.54
CA VAL A 19 -15.28 -12.32 -10.94
C VAL A 19 -14.47 -12.69 -9.71
N ALA A 20 -13.15 -12.80 -9.87
CA ALA A 20 -12.26 -12.97 -8.74
C ALA A 20 -12.53 -11.81 -7.76
N CYS A 21 -12.97 -12.12 -6.54
CA CYS A 21 -13.10 -11.11 -5.49
C CYS A 21 -11.76 -10.40 -5.32
N THR A 22 -11.69 -9.16 -5.80
CA THR A 22 -10.48 -8.35 -5.73
C THR A 22 -10.39 -7.57 -4.44
N SER A 23 -11.48 -7.45 -3.68
CA SER A 23 -11.54 -6.79 -2.38
C SER A 23 -11.02 -7.70 -1.27
N ALA A 24 -10.27 -7.11 -0.34
CA ALA A 24 -9.74 -7.71 0.88
C ALA A 24 -9.95 -6.76 2.07
N PRO A 25 -9.92 -7.23 3.31
CA PRO A 25 -9.86 -6.33 4.47
C PRO A 25 -8.68 -5.35 4.34
N LEU A 26 -8.92 -4.07 4.63
CA LEU A 26 -7.85 -3.08 4.72
C LEU A 26 -7.01 -3.43 5.96
N LYS A 27 -5.75 -3.81 5.75
CA LYS A 27 -4.86 -4.12 6.87
C LYS A 27 -4.46 -2.82 7.58
N PRO A 28 -4.53 -2.75 8.92
CA PRO A 28 -3.84 -1.68 9.63
C PRO A 28 -2.33 -1.85 9.46
N ALA A 29 -1.63 -0.77 9.12
CA ALA A 29 -0.17 -0.74 9.16
C ALA A 29 0.28 -0.75 10.62
N ALA A 30 1.11 -1.72 11.00
CA ALA A 30 1.69 -1.73 12.34
C ALA A 30 2.81 -0.69 12.43
N PRO A 31 2.97 0.03 13.55
CA PRO A 31 4.08 0.96 13.72
C PRO A 31 5.43 0.29 13.43
N ILE A 32 6.28 0.97 12.66
CA ILE A 32 7.64 0.55 12.39
C ILE A 32 8.54 1.18 13.46
N ALA A 33 9.18 0.37 14.29
CA ALA A 33 10.13 0.86 15.29
C ALA A 33 11.39 1.44 14.61
N VAL A 34 11.82 2.60 15.09
CA VAL A 34 13.08 3.25 14.67
C VAL A 34 14.22 2.72 15.55
N PRO A 35 15.34 2.24 14.97
CA PRO A 35 16.51 1.81 15.74
C PRO A 35 17.09 2.97 16.58
N ALA A 36 17.65 2.65 17.75
CA ALA A 36 18.29 3.65 18.60
C ALA A 36 19.45 4.35 17.86
N GLY A 37 19.67 5.63 18.13
CA GLY A 37 20.72 6.41 17.47
C GLY A 37 20.35 6.94 16.07
N VAL A 38 19.25 6.48 15.47
CA VAL A 38 18.73 7.06 14.22
C VAL A 38 17.92 8.32 14.53
N SER A 39 18.38 9.47 14.04
CA SER A 39 17.69 10.76 14.21
C SER A 39 16.44 10.89 13.33
N GLN A 40 15.49 11.75 13.73
CA GLN A 40 14.28 12.02 12.94
C GLN A 40 14.60 12.50 11.51
N ALA A 41 15.67 13.27 11.31
CA ALA A 41 16.11 13.69 9.99
C ALA A 41 16.52 12.48 9.12
N GLN A 42 17.18 11.48 9.70
CA GLN A 42 17.54 10.26 8.99
C GLN A 42 16.35 9.32 8.77
N VAL A 43 15.39 9.31 9.69
CA VAL A 43 14.09 8.64 9.47
C VAL A 43 13.40 9.26 8.26
N LYS A 44 13.31 10.60 8.17
CA LYS A 44 12.76 11.32 7.01
C LYS A 44 13.42 10.86 5.70
N THR A 45 14.75 10.88 5.64
CA THR A 45 15.51 10.43 4.46
C THR A 45 15.24 8.97 4.13
N SER A 46 15.18 8.09 5.14
CA SER A 46 14.89 6.66 4.95
C SER A 46 13.50 6.41 4.35
N ILE A 47 12.50 7.17 4.79
CA ILE A 47 11.13 7.12 4.26
C ILE A 47 11.10 7.62 2.82
N ILE A 48 11.70 8.78 2.54
CA ILE A 48 11.75 9.36 1.18
C ILE A 48 12.39 8.40 0.19
N ASN A 49 13.54 7.81 0.54
CA ASN A 49 14.22 6.84 -0.33
C ASN A 49 13.36 5.60 -0.62
N ALA A 50 12.58 5.13 0.36
CA ALA A 50 11.66 4.00 0.16
C ALA A 50 10.48 4.36 -0.74
N LEU A 51 9.91 5.56 -0.58
CA LEU A 51 8.83 6.09 -1.42
C LEU A 51 9.28 6.22 -2.87
N GLU A 52 10.41 6.87 -3.12
CA GLU A 52 10.97 7.07 -4.46
C GLU A 52 11.28 5.74 -5.15
N GLY A 53 11.91 4.80 -4.43
CA GLY A 53 12.22 3.47 -4.96
C GLY A 53 10.99 2.64 -5.35
N ARG A 54 9.82 2.98 -4.80
CA ARG A 54 8.52 2.35 -5.10
C ARG A 54 7.65 3.18 -6.05
N GLY A 55 8.13 4.33 -6.52
CA GLY A 55 7.41 5.22 -7.44
C GLY A 55 6.26 5.99 -6.80
N TRP A 56 6.32 6.24 -5.50
CA TRP A 56 5.37 7.12 -4.82
C TRP A 56 5.76 8.59 -5.04
N THR A 57 4.78 9.45 -5.25
CA THR A 57 4.96 10.89 -5.41
C THR A 57 4.89 11.58 -4.06
N LEU A 58 5.85 12.46 -3.75
CA LEU A 58 5.83 13.29 -2.54
C LEU A 58 4.93 14.51 -2.76
N ASP A 59 3.78 14.54 -2.11
CA ASP A 59 2.79 15.62 -2.27
C ASP A 59 3.07 16.78 -1.31
N ASN A 60 3.49 16.47 -0.07
CA ASN A 60 3.88 17.45 0.94
C ASN A 60 4.91 16.85 1.90
N LEU A 61 5.92 17.65 2.27
CA LEU A 61 6.96 17.28 3.24
C LEU A 61 6.97 18.31 4.38
N ALA A 62 6.51 17.90 5.55
CA ALA A 62 6.67 18.62 6.81
C ALA A 62 7.53 17.80 7.78
N ASP A 63 7.99 18.43 8.85
CA ASP A 63 8.77 17.71 9.84
C ASP A 63 7.89 16.76 10.66
N GLY A 64 8.21 15.47 10.57
CA GLY A 64 7.45 14.40 11.20
C GLY A 64 6.16 14.02 10.46
N ASP A 65 5.92 14.58 9.28
CA ASP A 65 4.71 14.33 8.50
C ASP A 65 4.95 14.40 6.99
N ILE A 66 4.55 13.34 6.27
CA ILE A 66 4.67 13.23 4.82
C ILE A 66 3.31 12.85 4.23
N LEU A 67 2.86 13.62 3.24
CA LEU A 67 1.74 13.26 2.39
C LEU A 67 2.28 12.72 1.06
N THR A 68 1.80 11.56 0.64
CA THR A 68 2.30 10.91 -0.57
C THR A 68 1.22 10.12 -1.29
N THR A 69 1.32 10.07 -2.63
CA THR A 69 0.37 9.37 -3.49
C THR A 69 1.09 8.43 -4.46
N LEU A 70 0.61 7.19 -4.54
CA LEU A 70 0.98 6.26 -5.61
C LEU A 70 0.00 6.40 -6.77
N HIS A 71 0.53 6.50 -7.98
CA HIS A 71 -0.23 6.52 -9.23
C HIS A 71 0.12 5.29 -10.07
N LEU A 72 -0.85 4.42 -10.36
CA LEU A 72 -0.65 3.23 -11.17
C LEU A 72 -1.81 3.01 -12.15
N ARG A 73 -1.60 3.40 -13.42
CA ARG A 73 -2.64 3.41 -14.46
C ARG A 73 -3.85 4.20 -13.94
N GLU A 74 -5.05 3.62 -13.94
CA GLU A 74 -6.25 4.23 -13.38
C GLU A 74 -6.37 4.17 -11.84
N HIS A 75 -5.43 3.53 -11.12
CA HIS A 75 -5.50 3.34 -9.68
C HIS A 75 -4.65 4.38 -8.94
N THR A 76 -5.19 4.94 -7.86
CA THR A 76 -4.42 5.83 -6.97
C THR A 76 -4.61 5.49 -5.51
N ALA A 77 -3.59 5.72 -4.70
CA ALA A 77 -3.64 5.60 -3.25
C ALA A 77 -2.86 6.73 -2.60
N THR A 78 -3.52 7.51 -1.76
CA THR A 78 -2.88 8.56 -0.95
C THR A 78 -2.81 8.09 0.50
N ILE A 79 -1.63 8.22 1.09
CA ILE A 79 -1.37 7.90 2.50
C ILE A 79 -0.68 9.08 3.19
N ARG A 80 -0.83 9.12 4.51
CA ARG A 80 -0.05 9.97 5.41
C ARG A 80 0.97 9.12 6.14
N ILE A 81 2.21 9.60 6.22
CA ILE A 81 3.26 8.97 7.00
C ILE A 81 3.68 9.94 8.10
N THR A 82 3.36 9.61 9.35
CA THR A 82 3.88 10.34 10.51
C THR A 82 5.08 9.62 11.08
N TYR A 83 6.07 10.37 11.55
CA TYR A 83 7.30 9.77 12.05
C TYR A 83 8.03 10.66 13.06
N ASP A 84 8.77 10.00 13.94
CA ASP A 84 9.71 10.63 14.87
C ASP A 84 10.94 9.71 15.05
N ALA A 85 11.74 9.95 16.08
CA ALA A 85 12.90 9.11 16.40
C ALA A 85 12.54 7.75 17.06
N ALA A 86 11.26 7.49 17.32
CA ALA A 86 10.77 6.26 17.96
C ALA A 86 10.02 5.35 16.97
N ALA A 87 9.17 5.90 16.11
CA ALA A 87 8.34 5.12 15.21
C ALA A 87 7.99 5.82 13.90
N VAL A 88 7.62 5.02 12.90
CA VAL A 88 6.99 5.43 11.65
C VAL A 88 5.59 4.80 11.55
N ASN A 89 4.58 5.60 11.20
CA ASN A 89 3.19 5.16 11.08
C ASN A 89 2.64 5.51 9.69
N LEU A 90 2.01 4.54 9.03
CA LEU A 90 1.37 4.72 7.73
C LEU A 90 -0.15 4.73 7.90
N THR A 91 -0.80 5.77 7.39
CA THR A 91 -2.25 5.93 7.49
C THR A 91 -2.87 6.05 6.10
N TYR A 92 -3.79 5.15 5.77
CA TYR A 92 -4.64 5.29 4.59
C TYR A 92 -5.49 6.57 4.67
N LEU A 93 -5.51 7.37 3.60
CA LEU A 93 -6.38 8.54 3.51
C LEU A 93 -7.48 8.37 2.46
N ARG A 94 -7.11 8.12 1.21
CA ARG A 94 -8.06 8.03 0.09
C ARG A 94 -7.49 7.23 -1.08
N SER A 95 -8.37 6.79 -1.97
CA SER A 95 -7.99 6.09 -3.18
C SER A 95 -8.97 6.31 -4.33
N THR A 96 -8.51 6.06 -5.55
CA THR A 96 -9.34 5.97 -6.74
C THR A 96 -9.19 4.58 -7.36
N ASN A 97 -10.32 4.00 -7.80
CA ASN A 97 -10.39 2.66 -8.42
C ASN A 97 -9.85 1.49 -7.57
N LEU A 98 -9.76 1.67 -6.24
CA LEU A 98 -9.41 0.59 -5.30
C LEU A 98 -10.62 0.00 -4.55
N ASN A 99 -11.85 0.36 -4.93
CA ASN A 99 -13.07 -0.18 -4.31
C ASN A 99 -13.07 -0.08 -2.77
N TYR A 100 -12.55 1.04 -2.22
CA TYR A 100 -12.60 1.26 -0.78
C TYR A 100 -14.04 1.28 -0.29
N ARG A 101 -14.32 0.50 0.75
CA ARG A 101 -15.63 0.45 1.42
C ARG A 101 -15.44 0.40 2.93
N GLU A 102 -16.31 1.13 3.63
CA GLU A 102 -16.34 1.18 5.08
C GLU A 102 -17.78 0.92 5.55
N LYS A 103 -17.95 -0.06 6.44
CA LYS A 103 -19.24 -0.42 7.04
C LYS A 103 -19.03 -0.71 8.52
N GLY A 104 -19.48 0.21 9.38
CA GLY A 104 -19.15 0.16 10.81
C GLY A 104 -17.63 0.17 11.00
N ASN A 105 -17.11 -0.79 11.77
CA ASN A 105 -15.67 -0.92 12.03
C ASN A 105 -14.90 -1.73 10.96
N GLN A 106 -15.58 -2.17 9.89
CA GLN A 106 -14.96 -2.97 8.84
C GLN A 106 -14.61 -2.10 7.64
N ARG A 107 -13.33 -2.08 7.29
CA ARG A 107 -12.80 -1.42 6.08
C ARG A 107 -12.27 -2.48 5.11
N SER A 108 -12.57 -2.31 3.82
CA SER A 108 -12.10 -3.19 2.76
C SER A 108 -11.60 -2.39 1.56
N ILE A 109 -10.65 -2.95 0.83
CA ILE A 109 -9.98 -2.30 -0.29
C ILE A 109 -9.46 -3.37 -1.27
N HIS A 110 -9.17 -2.98 -2.50
CA HIS A 110 -8.54 -3.86 -3.49
C HIS A 110 -7.23 -4.46 -2.95
N ARG A 111 -7.05 -5.78 -3.10
CA ARG A 111 -5.95 -6.57 -2.49
C ARG A 111 -4.55 -6.01 -2.77
N ASN A 112 -4.34 -5.41 -3.94
CA ASN A 112 -3.04 -4.84 -4.31
C ASN A 112 -2.60 -3.72 -3.37
N TYR A 113 -3.53 -2.95 -2.81
CA TYR A 113 -3.21 -1.88 -1.88
C TYR A 113 -2.40 -2.40 -0.70
N ASN A 114 -2.87 -3.49 -0.07
CA ASN A 114 -2.16 -4.09 1.07
C ASN A 114 -0.75 -4.52 0.65
N GLY A 115 -0.59 -5.09 -0.55
CA GLY A 115 0.72 -5.43 -1.09
C GLY A 115 1.63 -4.20 -1.27
N TRP A 116 1.10 -3.08 -1.75
CA TRP A 116 1.87 -1.84 -1.89
C TRP A 116 2.35 -1.29 -0.55
N ILE A 117 1.51 -1.37 0.49
CA ILE A 117 1.88 -0.98 1.85
C ILE A 117 2.90 -1.96 2.43
N ASP A 118 2.67 -3.28 2.35
CA ASP A 118 3.59 -4.31 2.86
C ASP A 118 5.02 -4.11 2.27
N TYR A 119 5.09 -3.80 0.98
CA TYR A 119 6.33 -3.50 0.27
C TYR A 119 7.02 -2.19 0.69
N LEU A 120 6.25 -1.13 0.90
CA LEU A 120 6.77 0.14 1.38
C LEU A 120 7.31 0.00 2.81
N GLU A 121 6.59 -0.70 3.69
CA GLU A 121 7.03 -0.98 5.06
C GLU A 121 8.35 -1.77 5.09
N GLN A 122 8.50 -2.78 4.23
CA GLN A 122 9.73 -3.56 4.11
C GLN A 122 10.93 -2.69 3.74
N ASP A 123 10.75 -1.75 2.80
CA ASP A 123 11.81 -0.88 2.35
C ASP A 123 12.18 0.18 3.39
N ILE A 124 11.18 0.75 4.08
CA ILE A 124 11.42 1.67 5.22
C ILE A 124 12.23 0.95 6.30
N ARG A 125 11.83 -0.28 6.69
CA ARG A 125 12.57 -1.08 7.68
C ARG A 125 14.00 -1.33 7.24
N ARG A 126 14.21 -1.71 5.97
CA ARG A 126 15.55 -1.95 5.42
C ARG A 126 16.42 -0.69 5.45
N ASN A 127 15.87 0.45 5.03
CA ASN A 127 16.58 1.72 5.03
C ASN A 127 16.98 2.15 6.44
N LEU A 128 16.06 2.06 7.42
CA LEU A 128 16.35 2.38 8.82
C LEU A 128 17.47 1.50 9.40
N GLN A 129 17.47 0.20 9.10
CA GLN A 129 18.53 -0.71 9.54
C GLN A 129 19.88 -0.37 8.90
N ASN A 130 19.91 -0.01 7.62
CA ASN A 130 21.13 0.42 6.94
C ASN A 130 21.67 1.71 7.54
N THR A 131 20.81 2.70 7.80
CA THR A 131 21.18 3.95 8.47
C THR A 131 21.76 3.69 9.86
N HIS A 132 21.11 2.85 10.68
CA HIS A 132 21.61 2.44 11.98
C HIS A 132 23.01 1.79 11.88
N ALA A 133 23.25 0.94 10.89
CA ALA A 133 24.54 0.31 10.68
C ALA A 133 25.64 1.28 10.21
N LEU A 134 25.28 2.45 9.67
CA LEU A 134 26.24 3.50 9.29
C LEU A 134 26.63 4.39 10.48
N GLU A 135 25.71 4.64 11.41
CA GLU A 135 25.97 5.42 12.63
C GLU A 135 26.89 4.70 13.62
N ASN A 136 26.90 3.37 13.61
CA ASN A 136 27.67 2.55 14.55
C ASN A 136 29.01 2.03 13.97
N ARG A 137 29.54 2.68 12.93
CA ARG A 137 30.87 2.40 12.36
C ARG A 137 31.89 3.39 12.88
#